data_AF-A0A2V7B0Y2-F1
#
_entry.id   AF-A0A2V7B0Y2-F1
#
_cell.length_a   1.000
_cell.length_b   1.000
_cell.length_c   1.000
_cell.angle_alpha   90.00
_cell.angle_beta   90.00
_cell.angle_gamma   90.00
#
_symmetry.space_group_name_H-M   'P 1'
#
loop_
_entity.id
_entity.type
_entity.pdbx_description
1 polymer ?
#
loop_
_entity_poly.entity_id
_entity_poly.type
_entity_poly.pdbx_seq_one_letter_code
_entity_poly.pdbx_strand_id
1 'polypeptide(L)' 'MATVIAEPYRAYTPRPFTRGERDSVTILFGGLHWRAERILQAVLEQSGYRAQVLPVATKEDLLTGREV' A
#
# COMPACT_ATOMS: atom_id res chain seq x y z
N MET A 1 -28.05 -7.02 28.10
CA MET A 1 -27.03 -6.46 27.19
C MET A 1 -25.74 -7.22 27.44
N ALA A 2 -25.20 -7.92 26.44
CA ALA A 2 -23.91 -8.60 26.57
C ALA A 2 -22.80 -7.56 26.43
N THR A 3 -21.96 -7.44 27.46
CA THR A 3 -20.76 -6.59 27.41
C THR A 3 -19.73 -7.29 26.53
N VAL A 4 -19.49 -6.74 25.34
CA VAL A 4 -18.37 -7.17 24.50
C VAL A 4 -17.10 -6.62 25.14
N ILE A 5 -16.33 -7.49 25.80
CA ILE A 5 -14.99 -7.15 26.29
C ILE A 5 -14.06 -7.28 25.07
N ALA A 6 -14.02 -6.24 24.25
CA ALA A 6 -13.06 -6.17 23.14
C ALA A 6 -11.72 -5.69 23.69
N GLU A 7 -10.64 -6.37 23.33
CA GLU A 7 -9.29 -5.87 23.65
C GLU A 7 -9.08 -4.49 23.00
N PRO A 8 -8.40 -3.55 23.68
CA PRO A 8 -8.03 -2.28 23.08
C PRO A 8 -7.21 -2.50 21.81
N TYR A 9 -7.53 -1.75 20.75
CA TYR A 9 -6.75 -1.77 19.52
C TYR A 9 -5.27 -1.51 19.84
N ARG A 10 -4.41 -2.47 19.46
CA ARG A 10 -2.96 -2.29 19.47
C ARG A 10 -2.52 -2.00 18.05
N ALA A 11 -1.85 -0.87 17.85
CA ALA A 11 -1.30 -0.52 16.56
C ALA A 11 -0.32 -1.60 16.08
N TYR A 12 -0.37 -1.90 14.79
CA TYR A 12 0.59 -2.81 14.16
C TYR A 12 2.01 -2.24 14.27
N THR A 13 2.94 -3.04 14.80
CA THR A 13 4.37 -2.73 14.79
C THR A 13 5.03 -3.44 13.61
N PRO A 14 5.42 -2.71 12.54
CA PRO A 14 6.02 -3.34 11.38
C PRO A 14 7.37 -3.98 11.72
N ARG A 15 7.59 -5.19 11.20
CA ARG A 15 8.91 -5.85 11.25
C ARG A 15 9.84 -5.26 10.18
N PRO A 16 11.17 -5.33 10.37
CA PRO A 16 12.12 -4.91 9.34
C PRO A 16 11.92 -5.71 8.06
N PHE A 17 11.99 -5.02 6.92
CA PHE A 17 11.99 -5.65 5.62
C PHE A 17 13.35 -6.31 5.35
N THR A 18 13.34 -7.60 5.08
CA THR A 18 14.54 -8.42 4.88
C THR A 18 14.84 -8.60 3.39
N ARG A 19 16.08 -8.98 3.08
CA ARG A 19 16.48 -9.28 1.69
C ARG A 19 15.64 -10.42 1.08
N GLY A 20 15.29 -11.44 1.85
CA GLY A 20 14.53 -12.59 1.36
C GLY A 20 13.08 -12.28 0.98
N GLU A 21 12.52 -11.17 1.48
CA GLU A 21 11.16 -10.74 1.17
C GLU A 21 11.05 -9.99 -0.16
N ARG A 22 12.18 -9.62 -0.80
CA ARG A 22 12.20 -8.90 -2.09
C ARG A 22 11.50 -9.66 -3.22
N ASP A 23 11.58 -10.98 -3.20
CA ASP A 23 11.03 -11.84 -4.25
C ASP A 23 9.51 -12.05 -4.11
N SER A 24 8.96 -11.79 -2.92
CA SER A 24 7.54 -12.08 -2.61
C SER A 24 6.72 -10.83 -2.29
N VAL A 25 7.35 -9.72 -1.92
CA VAL A 25 6.68 -8.46 -1.56
C VAL A 25 6.67 -7.48 -2.72
N THR A 26 5.49 -6.99 -3.09
CA THR A 26 5.32 -5.92 -4.08
C THR A 26 5.16 -4.57 -3.38
N ILE A 27 6.02 -3.62 -3.74
CA ILE A 27 5.90 -2.22 -3.32
C ILE A 27 4.81 -1.55 -4.16
N LEU A 28 3.71 -1.17 -3.52
CA LEU A 28 2.61 -0.43 -4.15
C LEU A 28 2.77 1.06 -3.86
N PHE A 29 2.67 1.89 -4.88
CA PHE A 29 2.77 3.35 -4.76
C PHE A 29 1.96 4.04 -5.85
N GLY A 30 1.55 5.28 -5.64
CA GLY A 30 0.81 6.05 -6.63
C GLY A 30 0.41 7.43 -6.10
N GLY A 31 -0.29 8.19 -6.93
CA GLY A 31 -0.73 9.55 -6.58
C GLY A 31 0.36 10.62 -6.81
N LEU A 32 1.42 10.26 -7.53
CA LEU A 32 2.45 11.19 -7.96
C LEU A 32 2.17 11.59 -9.42
N HIS A 33 2.93 12.56 -9.93
CA HIS A 33 2.93 12.80 -11.38
C HIS A 33 3.47 11.57 -12.11
N TRP A 34 2.81 11.14 -13.20
CA TRP A 34 3.07 9.87 -13.91
C TRP A 34 4.55 9.61 -14.23
N ARG A 35 5.31 10.67 -14.53
CA ARG A 35 6.75 10.57 -14.83
C ARG A 35 7.59 10.16 -13.62
N ALA A 36 7.25 10.68 -12.43
CA ALA A 36 7.92 10.29 -11.19
C ALA A 36 7.61 8.83 -10.84
N GLU A 37 6.36 8.39 -11.09
CA GLU A 37 5.96 7.01 -10.86
C GLU A 37 6.74 6.04 -11.75
N ARG A 38 6.93 6.38 -13.04
CA ARG A 38 7.74 5.59 -13.97
C ARG A 38 9.20 5.49 -13.54
N ILE A 39 9.79 6.60 -13.08
CA ILE A 39 11.18 6.62 -12.61
C ILE A 39 11.33 5.75 -11.34
N LEU A 40 10.44 5.92 -10.37
CA LEU A 40 10.44 5.11 -9.15
C LEU A 40 10.29 3.62 -9.45
N GLN A 41 9.35 3.26 -10.33
CA GLN A 41 9.16 1.87 -10.74
C GLN A 41 10.47 1.28 -11.31
N ALA A 42 11.08 1.98 -12.26
CA ALA A 42 12.31 1.52 -12.91
C ALA A 42 13.47 1.34 -11.92
N VAL A 43 13.67 2.29 -10.99
CA VAL A 43 14.74 2.23 -9.99
C VAL A 43 14.52 1.07 -9.01
N LEU A 44 13.29 0.84 -8.57
CA LEU A 44 12.94 -0.25 -7.66
C LEU A 44 13.13 -1.62 -8.34
N GLU A 45 12.64 -1.77 -9.56
CA GLU A 45 12.79 -3.00 -10.34
C GLU A 45 14.28 -3.28 -10.65
N GLN A 46 15.06 -2.26 -11.02
CA GLN A 46 16.51 -2.39 -11.22
C GLN A 46 17.24 -2.80 -9.93
N SER A 47 16.73 -2.41 -8.77
CA SER A 47 17.29 -2.77 -7.46
C SER A 47 16.85 -4.15 -6.95
N GLY A 48 16.10 -4.90 -7.76
CA GLY A 48 15.61 -6.24 -7.45
C GLY A 48 14.37 -6.28 -6.56
N TYR A 49 13.58 -5.21 -6.51
CA TYR A 49 12.29 -5.21 -5.84
C TYR A 49 11.16 -5.44 -6.84
N ARG A 50 10.06 -6.04 -6.39
CA ARG A 50 8.80 -6.00 -7.14
C ARG A 50 8.10 -4.68 -6.83
N ALA A 51 7.71 -3.93 -7.85
CA ALA A 51 7.11 -2.63 -7.69
C ALA A 51 5.95 -2.44 -8.67
N GLN A 52 4.86 -1.81 -8.22
CA GLN A 52 3.69 -1.59 -9.06
C GLN A 52 3.04 -0.24 -8.73
N VAL A 53 2.77 0.52 -9.80
CA VAL A 53 2.02 1.77 -9.72
C VAL A 53 0.54 1.45 -9.51
N LEU A 54 -0.08 2.11 -8.53
CA LEU A 54 -1.51 2.02 -8.26
C LEU A 54 -2.30 2.76 -9.36
N PRO A 55 -3.48 2.27 -9.74
CA PRO A 55 -4.36 2.98 -10.66
C PRO A 55 -4.77 4.33 -10.08
N VAL A 56 -5.02 5.29 -10.97
CA VAL A 56 -5.57 6.60 -10.58
C VAL A 56 -6.98 6.39 -10.04
N ALA A 57 -7.22 6.80 -8.80
CA ALA A 57 -8.53 6.70 -8.18
C ALA A 57 -9.56 7.51 -8.98
N THR A 58 -10.66 6.86 -9.33
CA THR A 58 -11.82 7.49 -9.96
C THR A 58 -12.69 8.18 -8.91
N LYS A 59 -13.62 9.02 -9.36
CA LYS A 59 -14.62 9.61 -8.47
C LYS A 59 -15.45 8.54 -7.76
N GLU A 60 -15.75 7.42 -8.42
CA GLU A 60 -16.53 6.32 -7.85
C GLU A 60 -15.75 5.64 -6.71
N ASP A 61 -14.46 5.37 -6.91
CA ASP A 61 -13.58 4.82 -5.86
C ASP A 61 -13.61 5.71 -4.61
N LEU A 62 -13.52 7.03 -4.80
CA LEU A 62 -13.52 8.00 -3.71
C LEU A 62 -14.88 8.17 -3.01
N LEU A 63 -15.97 7.82 -3.69
CA LEU A 63 -17.32 7.85 -3.12
C LEU A 63 -17.70 6.54 -2.44
N THR A 64 -16.85 5.51 -2.53
CA THR A 64 -17.07 4.23 -1.85
C THR A 64 -17.17 4.43 -0.33
N GLY A 65 -18.26 3.95 0.27
CA GLY A 65 -18.51 4.07 1.71
C GLY A 65 -19.01 5.44 2.17
N ARG A 66 -19.31 6.37 1.25
CA ARG A 66 -19.98 7.63 1.59
C ARG A 66 -21.42 7.36 1.99
N GLU A 67 -21.80 7.77 3.19
CA GLU A 67 -23.20 7.80 3.61
C GLU A 67 -23.94 8.95 2.91
N VAL A 68 -25.16 8.67 2.43
CA VAL A 68 -26.00 9.59 1.66
C VAL A 68 -26.77 10.57 2.53
#